data_AF-A0A497R4N6-F1
#
_entry.id   AF-A0A497R4N6-F1
#
_cell.length_a   1.000
_cell.length_b   1.000
_cell.length_c   1.000
_cell.angle_alpha   90.00
_cell.angle_beta   90.00
_cell.angle_gamma   90.00
#
_symmetry.space_group_name_H-M   'P 1'
#
loop_
_entity.id
_entity.type
_entity.pdbx_description
1 polymer ?
#
loop_
_entity_poly.entity_id
_entity_poly.type
_entity_poly.pdbx_seq_one_letter_code
_entity_poly.pdbx_strand_id
1 'polypeptide(L)'
;MFALDLHELGVKANLINNDFVTFVINRHINYTNVCISKCPLCAFYAKDNADAYLMSKEEILSKVKEAVALGATELHIVGSHNPDVTIEYFEEIFSEIKQRFPDVVIKALTATEIDFLAKKEKM
;
A
#
# COMPACT_ATOMS: atom_id res chain seq x y z
N MET A 1 -10.95 -21.56 23.17
CA MET A 1 -11.30 -20.34 22.42
C MET A 1 -12.47 -20.58 21.46
N PHE A 2 -12.56 -21.72 20.77
CA PHE A 2 -13.68 -22.08 19.86
C PHE A 2 -14.95 -22.65 20.53
N ALA A 3 -15.10 -22.53 21.85
CA ALA A 3 -16.24 -23.07 22.60
C ALA A 3 -17.24 -21.99 23.06
N LEU A 4 -16.89 -20.72 22.89
CA LEU A 4 -17.73 -19.58 23.25
C LEU A 4 -18.67 -19.27 22.09
N ASP A 5 -19.89 -18.85 22.41
CA ASP A 5 -20.80 -18.35 21.37
C ASP A 5 -20.36 -16.95 20.88
N LEU A 6 -20.95 -16.51 19.76
CA LEU A 6 -20.60 -15.25 19.12
C LEU A 6 -20.83 -14.03 20.04
N HIS A 7 -21.87 -14.07 20.88
CA HIS A 7 -22.19 -12.99 21.80
C HIS A 7 -21.13 -12.91 22.91
N GLU A 8 -20.76 -14.04 23.50
CA GLU A 8 -19.70 -14.11 24.51
C GLU A 8 -18.34 -13.63 23.97
N LEU A 9 -17.99 -13.99 22.74
CA LEU A 9 -16.79 -13.50 22.07
C LEU A 9 -16.86 -11.98 21.83
N GLY A 10 -18.00 -11.46 21.39
CA GLY A 10 -18.21 -10.04 21.15
C GLY A 10 -18.05 -9.19 22.42
N VAL A 11 -18.65 -9.64 23.53
CA VAL A 11 -18.51 -8.96 24.83
C VAL A 11 -17.04 -8.93 25.28
N LYS A 12 -16.34 -10.07 25.18
CA LYS A 12 -14.91 -10.14 25.54
C LYS A 12 -14.04 -9.23 24.65
N ALA A 13 -14.29 -9.20 23.35
CA ALA A 13 -13.56 -8.31 22.44
C ALA A 13 -13.81 -6.82 22.76
N ASN A 14 -15.06 -6.45 23.08
CA ASN A 14 -15.40 -5.07 23.44
C ASN A 14 -14.66 -4.62 24.71
N LEU A 15 -14.60 -5.48 25.72
CA LEU A 15 -13.89 -5.19 26.97
C LEU A 15 -12.38 -4.98 26.78
N ILE A 16 -11.77 -5.59 25.76
CA ILE A 16 -10.34 -5.37 25.44
C ILE A 16 -10.13 -4.00 24.79
N ASN A 17 -11.09 -3.54 23.97
CA ASN A 17 -10.95 -2.32 23.16
C ASN A 17 -11.12 -1.02 23.98
N ASN A 18 -11.63 -1.09 25.22
CA ASN A 18 -11.81 0.06 26.14
C ASN A 18 -12.54 1.27 25.52
N ASP A 19 -13.48 1.03 24.60
CA ASP A 19 -14.27 2.06 23.90
C ASP A 19 -13.44 3.18 23.23
N PHE A 20 -12.16 2.93 22.93
CA PHE A 20 -11.30 3.87 22.22
C PHE A 20 -11.24 3.54 20.73
N VAL A 21 -11.51 4.53 19.88
CA VAL A 21 -11.53 4.39 18.42
C VAL A 21 -10.68 5.49 17.79
N THR A 22 -9.72 5.09 16.97
CA THR A 22 -8.84 6.00 16.22
C THR A 22 -9.06 5.86 14.72
N PHE A 23 -8.76 6.92 13.98
CA PHE A 23 -8.73 6.89 12.53
C PHE A 23 -7.52 7.66 12.01
N VAL A 24 -7.20 7.45 10.74
CA VAL A 24 -6.18 8.20 10.00
C VAL A 24 -6.77 8.61 8.65
N ILE A 25 -6.45 9.81 8.19
CA ILE A 25 -6.76 10.21 6.81
C ILE A 25 -5.60 9.75 5.95
N ASN A 26 -5.85 8.72 5.14
CA ASN A 26 -4.84 8.07 4.32
C ASN A 26 -5.16 8.20 2.82
N ARG A 27 -4.12 8.15 1.99
CA ARG A 27 -4.25 7.95 0.54
C ARG A 27 -3.62 6.64 0.12
N HIS A 28 -4.44 5.77 -0.48
CA HIS A 28 -3.95 4.57 -1.15
C HIS A 28 -3.52 4.90 -2.58
N ILE A 29 -2.29 4.53 -2.94
CA ILE A 29 -1.71 4.72 -4.27
C ILE A 29 -1.24 3.35 -4.76
N ASN A 30 -1.99 2.78 -5.71
CA ASN A 30 -1.58 1.57 -6.37
C ASN A 30 -0.71 1.90 -7.58
N TYR A 31 0.61 1.74 -7.47
CA TYR A 31 1.55 2.28 -8.48
C TYR A 31 1.62 1.45 -9.78
N THR A 32 1.23 0.18 -9.74
CA THR A 32 1.18 -0.69 -10.92
C THR A 32 0.18 -1.82 -10.69
N ASN A 33 -0.53 -2.23 -11.74
CA ASN A 33 -1.33 -3.47 -11.73
C ASN A 33 -0.72 -4.60 -12.59
N VAL A 34 0.46 -4.40 -13.17
CA VAL A 34 1.24 -5.46 -13.80
C VAL A 34 1.77 -6.40 -12.72
N CYS A 35 1.43 -7.69 -12.80
CA CYS A 35 1.78 -8.66 -11.77
C CYS A 35 2.10 -10.04 -12.36
N ILE A 36 3.27 -10.61 -12.01
CA ILE A 36 3.62 -11.97 -12.41
C ILE A 36 2.93 -13.06 -11.59
N SER A 37 2.51 -12.76 -10.36
CA SER A 37 2.00 -13.80 -9.44
C SER A 37 0.58 -14.26 -9.75
N LYS A 38 -0.27 -13.38 -10.30
CA LYS A 38 -1.66 -13.69 -10.72
C LYS A 38 -2.45 -14.51 -9.68
N CYS A 39 -2.42 -14.07 -8.43
CA CYS A 39 -3.02 -14.79 -7.30
C CYS A 39 -4.53 -15.05 -7.54
N PRO A 40 -5.06 -16.25 -7.23
CA PRO A 40 -6.45 -16.63 -7.56
C PRO A 40 -7.54 -15.74 -6.95
N LEU A 41 -7.25 -15.11 -5.81
CA LEU A 41 -8.20 -14.23 -5.10
C LEU A 41 -7.97 -12.74 -5.41
N CYS A 42 -6.96 -12.41 -6.22
CA CYS A 42 -6.61 -11.03 -6.52
C CYS A 42 -7.35 -10.56 -7.78
N ALA A 43 -8.24 -9.58 -7.63
CA ALA A 43 -8.92 -8.94 -8.75
C ALA A 43 -8.16 -7.73 -9.32
N PHE A 44 -7.00 -7.38 -8.74
CA PHE A 44 -6.32 -6.12 -9.05
C PHE A 44 -5.40 -6.19 -10.28
N TYR A 45 -4.79 -7.34 -10.57
CA TYR A 45 -3.82 -7.44 -11.65
C TYR A 45 -4.48 -7.31 -13.03
N ALA A 46 -3.77 -6.69 -13.98
CA ALA A 46 -4.21 -6.60 -15.36
C ALA A 46 -4.22 -7.99 -16.01
N LYS A 47 -5.38 -8.41 -16.54
CA LYS A 47 -5.49 -9.68 -17.29
C LYS A 47 -4.84 -9.59 -18.66
N ASP A 48 -4.98 -8.42 -19.29
CA ASP A 48 -4.52 -8.12 -20.64
C ASP A 48 -3.72 -6.79 -20.63
N ASN A 49 -2.89 -6.58 -21.65
CA ASN A 49 -2.02 -5.40 -21.74
C ASN A 49 -2.78 -4.06 -21.88
N ALA A 50 -4.05 -4.09 -22.31
CA ALA A 50 -4.84 -2.88 -22.50
C ALA A 50 -5.15 -2.16 -21.16
N ASP A 51 -5.26 -2.92 -20.07
CA ASP A 51 -5.58 -2.39 -18.73
C ASP A 51 -4.32 -2.27 -17.85
N ALA A 52 -3.16 -2.65 -18.37
CA ALA A 52 -1.89 -2.63 -17.65
C ALA A 52 -1.35 -1.20 -17.51
N TYR A 53 -0.90 -0.85 -16.30
CA TYR A 53 -0.25 0.43 -16.05
C TYR A 53 0.89 0.30 -15.05
N LEU A 54 1.86 1.20 -15.21
CA LEU A 54 2.87 1.56 -14.23
C LEU A 54 2.88 3.09 -14.15
N MET A 55 2.60 3.62 -12.96
CA MET A 55 2.58 5.06 -12.73
C MET A 55 4.00 5.63 -12.80
N SER A 56 4.13 6.79 -13.42
CA SER A 56 5.31 7.65 -13.30
C SER A 56 5.42 8.24 -11.88
N LYS A 57 6.63 8.67 -11.53
CA LYS A 57 6.91 9.42 -10.31
C LYS A 57 6.03 10.68 -10.22
N GLU A 58 5.86 11.39 -11.33
CA GLU A 58 5.09 12.63 -11.42
C GLU A 58 3.61 12.39 -11.12
N GLU A 59 3.02 11.31 -11.65
CA GLU A 59 1.64 10.93 -11.35
C GLU A 59 1.44 10.59 -9.87
N ILE A 60 2.40 9.89 -9.25
CA ILE A 60 2.38 9.59 -7.82
C ILE A 60 2.46 10.88 -7.00
N LEU A 61 3.41 11.75 -7.31
CA LEU A 61 3.58 13.03 -6.61
C LEU A 61 2.35 13.95 -6.75
N SER A 62 1.66 13.92 -7.90
CA SER A 62 0.38 14.63 -8.07
C SER A 62 -0.68 14.10 -7.10
N LYS A 63 -0.83 12.77 -7.00
CA LYS A 63 -1.79 12.16 -6.06
C LYS A 63 -1.44 12.42 -4.61
N VAL A 64 -0.15 12.47 -4.27
CA VAL A 64 0.32 12.83 -2.92
C VAL A 64 -0.04 14.28 -2.61
N LYS A 65 0.23 15.21 -3.54
CA LYS A 65 -0.11 16.63 -3.37
C LYS A 65 -1.61 16.82 -3.13
N GLU A 66 -2.45 16.17 -3.93
CA GLU A 66 -3.90 16.19 -3.76
C GLU A 66 -4.33 15.66 -2.39
N ALA A 67 -3.76 14.52 -1.96
CA ALA A 67 -4.09 13.91 -0.68
C ALA A 67 -3.70 14.79 0.50
N VAL A 68 -2.49 15.36 0.49
CA VAL A 68 -2.01 16.27 1.53
C VAL A 68 -2.89 17.52 1.59
N ALA A 69 -3.31 18.06 0.44
CA ALA A 69 -4.24 19.19 0.39
C ALA A 69 -5.62 18.87 1.01
N LEU A 70 -6.01 17.59 1.01
CA LEU A 70 -7.23 17.09 1.66
C LEU A 70 -7.01 16.66 3.12
N GLY A 71 -5.82 16.88 3.69
CA GLY A 71 -5.51 16.59 5.09
C GLY A 71 -5.00 15.17 5.34
N ALA A 72 -4.55 14.43 4.31
CA ALA A 72 -3.94 13.12 4.51
C ALA A 72 -2.62 13.22 5.27
N THR A 73 -2.47 12.39 6.31
CA THR A 73 -1.25 12.30 7.13
C THR A 73 -0.47 11.00 6.85
N GLU A 74 -1.05 10.06 6.12
CA GLU A 74 -0.43 8.79 5.74
C GLU A 74 -0.64 8.47 4.25
N LEU A 75 0.39 7.97 3.60
CA LEU A 75 0.34 7.39 2.27
C LEU A 75 0.50 5.88 2.37
N HIS A 76 -0.39 5.14 1.72
CA HIS A 76 -0.26 3.70 1.55
C HIS A 76 0.12 3.43 0.08
N ILE A 77 1.38 3.04 -0.17
CA ILE A 77 1.92 2.85 -1.53
C ILE A 77 2.27 1.37 -1.72
N VAL A 78 1.40 0.65 -2.40
CA VAL A 78 1.55 -0.79 -2.67
C VAL A 78 1.14 -1.06 -4.10
N GLY A 79 1.49 -2.20 -4.65
CA GLY A 79 1.19 -2.48 -6.04
C GLY A 79 1.23 -3.96 -6.33
N SER A 80 2.15 -4.36 -7.19
CA SER A 80 2.22 -5.70 -7.74
C SER A 80 3.67 -6.07 -8.05
N HIS A 81 3.90 -7.36 -8.25
CA HIS A 81 5.20 -7.89 -8.65
C HIS A 81 5.45 -7.60 -10.15
N ASN A 82 5.70 -6.33 -10.47
CA ASN A 82 6.02 -5.85 -11.80
C ASN A 82 7.54 -6.01 -12.07
N PRO A 83 7.98 -6.81 -13.06
CA PRO A 83 9.39 -7.01 -13.39
C PRO A 83 10.15 -5.73 -13.76
N ASP A 84 9.44 -4.75 -14.32
CA ASP A 84 10.02 -3.49 -14.80
C ASP A 84 10.27 -2.48 -13.67
N VAL A 85 9.76 -2.74 -12.47
CA VAL A 85 9.92 -1.85 -11.30
C VAL A 85 11.15 -2.26 -10.50
N THR A 86 12.11 -1.34 -10.32
CA THR A 86 13.36 -1.55 -9.58
C THR A 86 13.33 -0.90 -8.20
N ILE A 87 14.38 -1.10 -7.40
CA ILE A 87 14.52 -0.42 -6.11
C ILE A 87 14.68 1.10 -6.28
N GLU A 88 15.41 1.56 -7.30
CA GLU A 88 15.66 2.97 -7.58
C GLU A 88 14.35 3.74 -7.84
N TYR A 89 13.38 3.10 -8.50
CA TYR A 89 12.05 3.67 -8.69
C TYR A 89 11.42 4.10 -7.36
N PHE A 90 11.51 3.24 -6.33
CA PHE A 90 10.99 3.56 -5.00
C PHE A 90 11.86 4.57 -4.25
N GLU A 91 13.19 4.46 -4.35
CA GLU A 91 14.10 5.41 -3.71
C GLU A 91 13.84 6.84 -4.20
N GLU A 92 13.67 7.04 -5.50
CA GLU A 92 13.35 8.34 -6.08
C GLU A 92 11.99 8.85 -5.58
N ILE A 93 10.96 8.01 -5.61
CA ILE A 93 9.60 8.39 -5.19
C ILE A 93 9.58 8.75 -3.70
N PHE A 94 10.13 7.90 -2.83
CA PHE A 94 10.08 8.11 -1.39
C PHE A 94 10.92 9.33 -0.97
N SER A 95 12.08 9.52 -1.60
CA SER A 95 12.94 10.69 -1.35
C SER A 95 12.23 11.98 -1.73
N GLU A 96 11.61 12.04 -2.92
CA GLU A 96 10.88 13.23 -3.37
C GLU A 96 9.62 13.50 -2.53
N ILE A 97 8.89 12.46 -2.12
CA ILE A 97 7.76 12.62 -1.20
C ILE A 97 8.24 13.23 0.11
N LYS A 98 9.31 12.69 0.72
CA LYS A 98 9.82 13.22 2.00
C LYS A 98 10.41 14.62 1.87
N GLN A 99 10.98 14.96 0.74
CA GLN A 99 11.47 16.32 0.49
C GLN A 99 10.33 17.34 0.39
N ARG A 100 9.24 17.00 -0.31
CA ARG A 100 8.13 17.93 -0.59
C ARG A 100 7.04 17.93 0.47
N PHE A 101 6.84 16.79 1.15
CA PHE A 101 5.77 16.54 2.11
C PHE A 101 6.35 15.84 3.36
N PRO A 102 7.24 16.48 4.11
CA PRO A 102 8.00 15.84 5.18
C PRO A 102 7.12 15.21 6.28
N ASP A 103 5.97 15.82 6.55
CA ASP A 103 5.04 15.43 7.62
C ASP A 103 4.18 14.20 7.28
N VAL A 104 4.10 13.79 6.00
CA VAL A 104 3.30 12.62 5.61
C VAL A 104 4.05 11.34 5.91
N VAL A 105 3.41 10.37 6.56
CA VAL A 105 3.99 9.04 6.80
C VAL A 105 3.91 8.23 5.51
N ILE A 106 5.01 7.57 5.13
CA ILE A 106 5.05 6.64 4.00
C ILE A 106 4.92 5.22 4.56
N LYS A 107 3.81 4.56 4.27
CA LYS A 107 3.56 3.14 4.53
C LYS A 107 3.55 2.42 3.19
N ALA A 108 4.68 1.84 2.81
CA ALA A 108 4.85 1.34 1.47
C ALA A 108 5.43 -0.08 1.45
N LEU A 109 5.08 -0.80 0.38
CA LEU A 109 5.48 -2.17 0.10
C LEU A 109 4.94 -3.19 1.10
N THR A 110 4.43 -4.29 0.57
CA THR A 110 4.12 -5.49 1.34
C THR A 110 5.35 -6.37 1.50
N ALA A 111 5.27 -7.33 2.42
CA ALA A 111 6.33 -8.32 2.58
C ALA A 111 6.60 -9.11 1.28
N THR A 112 5.58 -9.35 0.45
CA THR A 112 5.75 -10.06 -0.83
C THR A 112 6.42 -9.20 -1.88
N GLU A 113 6.13 -7.89 -1.92
CA GLU A 113 6.83 -6.95 -2.79
C GLU A 113 8.32 -6.83 -2.40
N ILE A 114 8.62 -6.77 -1.11
CA ILE A 114 10.00 -6.73 -0.60
C ILE A 114 10.75 -8.02 -0.97
N ASP A 115 10.15 -9.20 -0.74
CA ASP A 115 10.76 -10.49 -1.10
C ASP A 115 11.00 -10.61 -2.61
N PHE A 116 10.03 -10.16 -3.42
CA PHE A 116 10.16 -10.13 -4.88
C PHE A 116 11.31 -9.23 -5.33
N LEU A 117 11.38 -8.00 -4.81
CA LEU A 117 12.43 -7.03 -5.14
C LEU A 117 13.81 -7.52 -4.71
N ALA A 118 13.96 -8.03 -3.48
CA ALA A 118 15.23 -8.55 -2.98
C ALA A 118 15.79 -9.67 -3.88
N LYS A 119 14.94 -10.62 -4.29
CA LYS A 119 15.32 -11.68 -5.23
C LYS A 119 15.69 -11.14 -6.61
N LYS A 120 14.95 -10.15 -7.10
CA LYS A 120 15.20 -9.53 -8.41
C LYS A 120 16.55 -8.80 -8.45
N GLU A 121 16.84 -8.04 -7.39
CA GLU A 121 18.05 -7.23 -7.23
C GLU A 121 19.26 -8.03 -6.71
N LYS A 122 19.09 -9.34 -6.42
CA LYS A 122 20.12 -10.25 -5.90
C LYS A 122 20.71 -9.79 -4.56
N MET A 123 19.85 -9.31 -3.68
CA MET A 123 20.17 -8.90 -2.31
C MET A 123 20.02 -10.06 -1.30
#